data_AF-A0A954KRN7-F1
#
_entry.id   AF-A0A954KRN7-F1
#
_cell.length_a   1.000
_cell.length_b   1.000
_cell.length_c   1.000
_cell.angle_alpha   90.00
_cell.angle_beta   90.00
_cell.angle_gamma   90.00
#
_symmetry.space_group_name_H-M   'P 1'
#
loop_
_entity.id
_entity.type
_entity.pdbx_description
1 polymer ?
#
loop_
_entity_poly.entity_id
_entity_poly.type
_entity_poly.pdbx_seq_one_letter_code
_entity_poly.pdbx_strand_id
1 'polypeptide(L)'
;MTESVSEQALVAVTLDELEKLTREAQANNTPLELDPKRSQLFALFVKAEAAGLVDEESGPLSADELCRVLAERAGLTEAARLSTAQQEKLSPEHLARMRVLWSLMRMWMEWTYAWKRWPEFHST
;
A
#
# COMPACT_ATOMS: atom_id res chain seq x y z
N MET A 1 -5.15 26.76 4.09
CA MET A 1 -3.73 26.40 4.32
C MET A 1 -3.54 25.38 5.44
N THR A 2 -4.32 25.42 6.53
CA THR A 2 -4.23 24.45 7.65
C THR A 2 -4.72 23.04 7.29
N GLU A 3 -5.77 22.90 6.48
CA GLU A 3 -6.31 21.60 6.06
C GLU A 3 -5.32 20.79 5.21
N SER A 4 -4.67 21.43 4.23
CA SER A 4 -3.66 20.78 3.37
C SER A 4 -2.44 20.27 4.15
N VAL A 5 -2.01 20.97 5.20
CA VAL A 5 -0.91 20.51 6.06
C VAL A 5 -1.33 19.30 6.91
N SER A 6 -2.57 19.27 7.38
CA SER A 6 -3.11 18.12 8.12
C SER A 6 -3.27 16.88 7.24
N GLU A 7 -3.68 17.06 5.99
CA GLU A 7 -3.80 15.99 5.00
C GLU A 7 -2.45 15.33 4.69
N GLN A 8 -1.44 16.15 4.39
CA GLN A 8 -0.07 15.68 4.13
C GLN A 8 0.52 14.92 5.33
N ALA A 9 0.27 15.39 6.55
CA ALA A 9 0.69 14.69 7.75
C ALA A 9 0.01 13.33 7.89
N LEU A 10 -1.29 13.24 7.59
CA LEU A 10 -2.02 11.97 7.62
C LEU A 10 -1.53 11.00 6.54
N VAL A 11 -1.27 11.47 5.32
CA VAL A 11 -0.68 10.66 4.24
C VAL A 11 0.66 10.10 4.67
N ALA A 12 1.56 10.94 5.20
CA ALA A 12 2.88 10.51 5.66
C ALA A 12 2.78 9.45 6.77
N VAL A 13 1.93 9.67 7.78
CA VAL A 13 1.72 8.72 8.88
C VAL A 13 1.17 7.39 8.36
N THR A 14 0.18 7.41 7.47
CA THR A 14 -0.38 6.19 6.88
C THR A 14 0.67 5.42 6.07
N LEU A 15 1.51 6.11 5.29
CA LEU A 15 2.61 5.47 4.55
C LEU A 15 3.63 4.82 5.50
N ASP A 16 3.97 5.47 6.60
CA ASP A 16 4.89 4.92 7.60
C ASP A 16 4.31 3.67 8.29
N GLU A 17 3.01 3.69 8.61
CA GLU A 17 2.30 2.55 9.20
C GLU A 17 2.19 1.37 8.20
N LEU A 18 1.89 1.65 6.93
CA LEU A 18 1.89 0.65 5.85
C LEU A 18 3.28 0.07 5.61
N GLU A 19 4.31 0.91 5.62
CA GLU A 19 5.69 0.47 5.46
C GLU A 19 6.11 -0.47 6.60
N LYS A 20 5.81 -0.09 7.84
CA LYS A 20 6.05 -0.94 9.01
C LYS A 20 5.32 -2.27 8.87
N LEU A 21 4.03 -2.25 8.53
CA LEU A 21 3.22 -3.45 8.39
C LEU A 21 3.77 -4.41 7.33
N THR A 22 4.14 -3.88 6.16
CA THR A 22 4.71 -4.67 5.05
C THR A 22 6.11 -5.20 5.38
N ARG A 23 6.95 -4.43 6.08
CA ARG A 23 8.27 -4.89 6.56
C ARG A 23 8.11 -6.04 7.55
N GLU A 24 7.18 -5.93 8.49
CA GLU A 24 6.89 -7.00 9.46
C GLU A 24 6.35 -8.26 8.77
N ALA A 25 5.47 -8.11 7.78
CA ALA A 25 4.95 -9.25 7.00
C ALA A 25 6.08 -9.97 6.25
N GLN A 26 6.98 -9.21 5.61
CA GLN A 26 8.16 -9.75 4.95
C GLN A 26 9.09 -10.47 5.94
N ALA A 27 9.45 -9.82 7.05
CA ALA A 27 10.40 -10.36 8.03
C ALA A 27 9.91 -11.67 8.66
N ASN A 28 8.60 -11.78 8.90
CA ASN A 28 8.00 -12.98 9.47
C ASN A 28 7.54 -13.99 8.41
N ASN A 29 7.72 -13.69 7.12
CA ASN A 29 7.19 -14.47 6.00
C ASN A 29 5.70 -14.79 6.15
N THR A 30 4.91 -13.81 6.60
CA THR A 30 3.47 -13.95 6.82
C THR A 30 2.67 -13.25 5.73
N PRO A 31 1.60 -13.87 5.20
CA PRO A 31 0.72 -13.21 4.22
C PRO A 31 -0.02 -12.01 4.84
N LEU A 32 -0.16 -10.93 4.06
CA LEU A 32 -0.96 -9.76 4.47
C LEU A 32 -2.46 -10.08 4.50
N GLU A 33 -2.89 -11.10 3.76
CA GLU A 33 -4.26 -11.55 3.61
C GLU A 33 -4.81 -12.26 4.86
N LEU A 34 -3.94 -12.62 5.79
CA LEU A 34 -4.31 -13.36 7.00
C LEU A 34 -4.28 -12.46 8.23
N ASP A 35 -5.14 -12.77 9.20
CA ASP A 35 -5.12 -12.07 10.47
C ASP A 35 -3.88 -12.46 11.30
N PRO A 36 -3.28 -11.51 12.06
CA PRO A 36 -3.80 -10.17 12.34
C PRO A 36 -3.47 -9.09 11.28
N LYS A 37 -2.63 -9.41 10.29
CA LYS A 37 -2.12 -8.43 9.32
C LYS A 37 -3.21 -7.86 8.43
N ARG A 38 -4.16 -8.69 8.00
CA ARG A 38 -5.32 -8.25 7.23
C ARG A 38 -6.13 -7.18 7.97
N SER A 39 -6.50 -7.45 9.22
CA SER A 39 -7.27 -6.50 10.04
C SER A 39 -6.50 -5.19 10.29
N GLN A 40 -5.18 -5.26 10.51
CA GLN A 40 -4.34 -4.07 10.65
C GLN A 40 -4.31 -3.24 9.36
N LEU A 41 -4.12 -3.91 8.21
CA LEU A 41 -4.12 -3.25 6.90
C LEU A 41 -5.49 -2.61 6.60
N PHE A 42 -6.58 -3.31 6.91
CA PHE A 42 -7.93 -2.81 6.71
C PHE A 42 -8.25 -1.59 7.57
N ALA A 43 -7.77 -1.55 8.82
CA ALA A 43 -7.92 -0.37 9.67
C ALA A 43 -7.24 0.87 9.08
N LEU A 44 -6.06 0.70 8.48
CA LEU A 44 -5.36 1.78 7.76
C LEU A 44 -6.15 2.23 6.53
N PHE A 45 -6.71 1.29 5.77
CA PHE A 45 -7.58 1.57 4.62
C PHE A 45 -8.80 2.39 5.04
N VAL A 46 -9.56 1.97 6.05
CA VAL A 46 -10.77 2.69 6.51
C VAL A 46 -10.43 4.10 6.99
N LYS A 47 -9.31 4.28 7.69
CA LYS A 47 -8.85 5.60 8.14
C LYS A 47 -8.50 6.50 6.95
N ALA A 48 -7.85 5.96 5.92
CA ALA A 48 -7.52 6.69 4.70
C ALA A 48 -8.76 7.03 3.87
N GLU A 49 -9.70 6.09 3.74
CA GLU A 49 -10.95 6.27 3.01
C GLU A 49 -11.84 7.32 3.69
N ALA A 50 -12.00 7.25 5.02
CA ALA A 50 -12.77 8.23 5.79
C ALA A 50 -12.21 9.66 5.69
N ALA A 51 -10.93 9.80 5.35
CA ALA A 51 -10.26 11.07 5.10
C ALA A 51 -10.29 11.50 3.62
N GLY A 52 -10.94 10.72 2.73
CA GLY A 52 -11.01 11.01 1.29
C GLY A 52 -9.68 10.85 0.55
N LEU A 53 -8.73 10.11 1.13
CA LEU A 53 -7.37 9.95 0.57
C LEU A 53 -7.25 8.80 -0.42
N VAL A 54 -8.24 7.91 -0.42
CA VAL A 54 -8.31 6.73 -1.28
C VAL A 54 -9.19 7.05 -2.48
N ASP A 55 -8.62 6.91 -3.68
CA ASP A 55 -9.33 6.99 -4.94
C ASP A 55 -8.68 6.00 -5.94
N GLU A 56 -9.46 5.53 -6.91
CA GLU A 56 -8.99 4.54 -7.90
C GLU A 56 -7.91 5.13 -8.82
N GLU A 57 -7.97 6.43 -9.15
CA GLU A 57 -7.14 7.00 -10.23
C GLU A 57 -6.18 8.10 -9.76
N SER A 58 -6.49 8.84 -8.70
CA SER A 58 -5.80 10.12 -8.44
C SER A 58 -5.49 10.45 -6.97
N GLY A 59 -5.92 9.60 -6.03
CA GLY A 59 -5.71 9.86 -4.60
C GLY A 59 -4.23 9.75 -4.18
N PRO A 60 -3.78 10.52 -3.17
CA PRO A 60 -2.43 10.40 -2.62
C PRO A 60 -2.16 9.04 -1.98
N LEU A 61 -3.21 8.28 -1.66
CA LEU A 61 -3.18 6.89 -1.21
C LEU A 61 -3.94 5.97 -2.18
N SER A 62 -3.92 6.27 -3.49
CA SER A 62 -4.32 5.31 -4.51
C SER A 62 -3.39 4.09 -4.48
N ALA A 63 -3.87 2.93 -4.96
CA ALA A 63 -3.09 1.70 -4.97
C ALA A 63 -1.75 1.85 -5.72
N ASP A 64 -1.76 2.57 -6.83
CA ASP A 64 -0.56 2.82 -7.63
C ASP A 64 0.41 3.75 -6.91
N GLU A 65 -0.07 4.88 -6.38
CA GLU A 65 0.80 5.86 -5.74
C GLU A 65 1.40 5.31 -4.44
N LEU A 66 0.61 4.62 -3.62
CA LEU A 66 1.11 4.02 -2.39
C LEU A 66 2.20 2.97 -2.69
N CYS A 67 2.00 2.12 -3.70
CA CYS A 67 2.97 1.10 -4.07
C CYS A 67 4.21 1.69 -4.71
N ARG A 68 4.08 2.77 -5.49
CA ARG A 68 5.19 3.55 -6.04
C ARG A 68 6.08 4.10 -4.92
N VAL A 69 5.49 4.79 -3.95
CA VAL A 69 6.21 5.38 -2.82
C VAL A 69 6.86 4.30 -1.95
N LEU A 70 6.14 3.22 -1.62
CA LEU A 70 6.69 2.13 -0.80
C LEU A 70 7.78 1.33 -1.51
N ALA A 71 7.70 1.17 -2.83
CA ALA A 71 8.75 0.54 -3.63
C ALA A 71 10.01 1.40 -3.70
N GLU A 72 9.85 2.71 -3.85
CA GLU A 72 10.94 3.69 -3.82
C GLU A 72 11.65 3.68 -2.46
N ARG A 73 10.90 3.77 -1.35
CA ARG A 73 11.44 3.69 0.01
C ARG A 73 12.17 2.37 0.30
N ALA A 74 11.75 1.29 -0.36
CA ALA A 74 12.37 -0.03 -0.24
C ALA A 74 13.56 -0.24 -1.20
N GLY A 75 13.95 0.76 -2.00
CA GLY A 75 15.04 0.65 -2.97
C GLY A 75 14.75 -0.27 -4.16
N LEU A 76 13.49 -0.69 -4.36
CA LEU A 76 13.13 -1.63 -5.42
C LEU A 76 13.29 -1.03 -6.82
N THR A 77 13.03 0.27 -6.97
CA THR A 77 13.21 0.96 -8.25
C THR A 77 14.66 0.89 -8.72
N GLU A 78 15.61 1.18 -7.82
CA GLU A 78 17.03 1.12 -8.14
C GLU A 78 17.51 -0.33 -8.33
N ALA A 79 17.03 -1.25 -7.48
CA ALA A 79 17.34 -2.67 -7.63
C ALA A 79 16.89 -3.22 -8.98
N ALA A 80 15.71 -2.85 -9.46
CA ALA A 80 15.20 -3.25 -10.77
C ALA A 80 16.03 -2.65 -11.92
N ARG A 81 16.44 -1.38 -11.78
CA ARG A 81 17.30 -0.69 -12.75
C ARG A 81 18.66 -1.36 -12.88
N LEU A 82 19.31 -1.65 -11.74
CA LEU A 82 20.61 -2.33 -11.70
C LEU A 82 20.53 -3.76 -12.23
N SER A 83 19.51 -4.52 -11.81
CA SER A 83 19.23 -5.88 -12.31
C SER A 83 19.14 -5.90 -13.84
N THR A 84 18.42 -4.93 -14.43
CA THR A 84 18.30 -4.82 -15.89
C THR A 84 19.63 -4.44 -16.54
N ALA A 85 20.33 -3.44 -16.00
CA ALA A 85 21.59 -2.94 -16.57
C ALA A 85 22.70 -3.99 -16.52
N GLN A 86 22.74 -4.81 -15.46
CA GLN A 86 23.76 -5.83 -15.24
C GLN A 86 23.34 -7.21 -15.75
N GLN A 87 22.09 -7.36 -16.22
CA GLN A 87 21.48 -8.65 -16.56
C GLN A 87 21.52 -9.67 -15.41
N GLU A 88 21.44 -9.15 -14.17
CA GLU A 88 21.49 -9.95 -12.96
C GLU A 88 20.08 -10.19 -12.40
N LYS A 89 19.90 -11.27 -11.65
CA LYS A 89 18.63 -11.53 -10.97
C LYS A 89 18.49 -10.61 -9.76
N LEU A 90 17.26 -10.19 -9.48
CA LEU A 90 16.93 -9.55 -8.21
C LEU A 90 17.26 -10.47 -7.03
N SER A 91 17.74 -9.88 -5.94
CA SER A 91 17.99 -10.61 -4.71
C SER A 91 16.70 -11.24 -4.17
N PRO A 92 16.79 -12.36 -3.42
CA PRO A 92 15.62 -12.96 -2.77
C PRO A 92 14.88 -11.98 -1.86
N GLU A 93 15.60 -11.06 -1.22
CA GLU A 93 15.03 -10.01 -0.37
C GLU A 93 14.17 -9.03 -1.16
N HIS A 94 14.66 -8.54 -2.31
CA HIS A 94 13.88 -7.67 -3.19
C HIS A 94 12.64 -8.39 -3.74
N LEU A 95 12.76 -9.67 -4.11
CA LEU A 95 11.62 -10.47 -4.56
C LEU A 95 10.57 -10.69 -3.45
N ALA A 96 11.02 -10.90 -2.21
CA ALA A 96 10.13 -11.02 -1.06
C ALA A 96 9.38 -9.70 -0.80
N ARG A 97 10.08 -8.56 -0.88
CA ARG A 97 9.49 -7.23 -0.77
C ARG A 97 8.44 -6.98 -1.85
N MET A 98 8.75 -7.29 -3.12
CA MET A 98 7.81 -7.17 -4.23
C MET A 98 6.53 -7.99 -4.01
N ARG A 99 6.67 -9.22 -3.50
CA ARG A 99 5.50 -10.09 -3.22
C ARG A 99 4.56 -9.47 -2.19
N VAL A 100 5.11 -8.88 -1.13
CA VAL A 100 4.31 -8.22 -0.09
C VAL A 100 3.63 -6.96 -0.64
N LEU A 101 4.33 -6.15 -1.44
CA LEU A 101 3.72 -4.97 -2.07
C LEU A 101 2.64 -5.35 -3.08
N TRP A 102 2.76 -6.48 -3.78
CA TRP A 102 1.72 -7.00 -4.64
C TRP A 102 0.44 -7.37 -3.86
N SER A 103 0.59 -8.07 -2.74
CA SER A 103 -0.53 -8.39 -1.84
C SER A 103 -1.22 -7.13 -1.34
N LEU A 104 -0.43 -6.12 -0.92
CA LEU A 104 -0.93 -4.82 -0.52
C LEU A 104 -1.74 -4.14 -1.64
N MET A 105 -1.17 -4.01 -2.83
CA MET A 105 -1.80 -3.40 -4.01
C MET A 105 -3.16 -4.05 -4.29
N ARG A 106 -3.18 -5.39 -4.38
CA ARG A 106 -4.40 -6.15 -4.67
C ARG A 106 -5.49 -5.90 -3.62
N MET A 107 -5.15 -6.01 -2.34
CA MET A 107 -6.13 -5.82 -1.26
C MET A 107 -6.66 -4.38 -1.23
N TRP A 108 -5.79 -3.40 -1.45
CA TRP A 108 -6.17 -1.99 -1.48
C TRP A 108 -7.13 -1.70 -2.63
N MET A 109 -6.86 -2.22 -3.83
CA MET A 109 -7.76 -2.10 -4.99
C MET A 109 -9.11 -2.80 -4.75
N GLU A 110 -9.09 -4.03 -4.24
CA GLU A 110 -10.32 -4.79 -3.94
C GLU A 110 -11.23 -4.06 -2.97
N TRP A 111 -10.65 -3.47 -1.93
CA TRP A 111 -11.43 -2.69 -0.96
C TRP A 111 -11.89 -1.36 -1.50
N THR A 112 -11.04 -0.63 -2.24
CA THR A 112 -11.43 0.63 -2.89
C THR A 112 -12.65 0.41 -3.78
N TYR A 113 -12.60 -0.63 -4.61
CA TYR A 113 -13.70 -1.03 -5.48
C TYR A 113 -14.95 -1.44 -4.68
N ALA A 114 -14.81 -2.29 -3.66
CA ALA A 114 -15.93 -2.73 -2.84
C ALA A 114 -16.61 -1.57 -2.10
N TRP A 115 -15.83 -0.61 -1.61
CA TRP A 115 -16.32 0.58 -0.90
C TRP A 115 -17.12 1.50 -1.81
N LYS A 116 -16.59 1.80 -3.00
CA LYS A 116 -17.24 2.65 -4.00
C LYS A 116 -18.61 2.12 -4.42
N ARG A 117 -18.74 0.80 -4.48
CA ARG A 117 -19.97 0.10 -4.86
C ARG A 117 -20.87 -0.23 -3.67
N TRP A 118 -20.44 0.02 -2.44
CA TRP A 118 -21.22 -0.25 -1.24
C TRP A 118 -22.64 0.35 -1.28
N PRO A 119 -22.85 1.59 -1.76
CA PRO A 119 -24.19 2.17 -1.87
C PRO A 119 -25.12 1.38 -2.80
N GLU A 120 -24.62 0.72 -3.84
CA GLU A 120 -25.46 -0.07 -4.78
C GLU A 120 -26.25 -1.17 -4.08
N PHE A 121 -25.72 -1.70 -2.96
CA PHE A 121 -26.31 -2.81 -2.22
C PHE A 121 -26.96 -2.40 -0.90
N HIS A 122 -26.78 -1.15 -0.47
CA HIS A 122 -27.23 -0.63 0.82
C HIS A 122 -28.02 0.68 0.72
N SER A 123 -28.38 1.09 -0.49
CA SER A 123 -29.40 2.12 -0.72
C SER A 123 -30.75 1.58 -0.24
N THR A 124 -31.28 2.14 0.85
CA THR A 124 -32.66 1.90 1.29
C THR A 124 -33.54 3.06 0.85
#